data_AF-A0A3P7NCK4-F1
#
_entry.id   AF-A0A3P7NCK4-F1
#
_cell.length_a   1.000
_cell.length_b   1.000
_cell.length_c   1.000
_cell.angle_alpha   90.00
_cell.angle_beta   90.00
_cell.angle_gamma   90.00
#
_symmetry.space_group_name_H-M   'P 1'
#
loop_
_entity.id
_entity.type
_entity.pdbx_description
1 polymer ?
#
loop_
_entity_poly.entity_id
_entity_poly.type
_entity_poly.pdbx_seq_one_letter_code
_entity_poly.pdbx_strand_id
1 'polypeptide(L)' 'MITAPELIKSLDNGHGKVSGEALLSSVDKIGLTADKVRSYVDEHKDAKGMLDARAVTTYLGTLH' A
#
# COMPACT_ATOMS: atom_id res chain seq x y z
N MET A 1 -0.87 2.15 -17.42
CA MET A 1 -1.63 1.99 -16.16
C MET A 1 -0.67 1.33 -15.18
N ILE A 2 -0.31 2.00 -14.09
CA ILE A 2 0.55 1.38 -13.08
C ILE A 2 -0.32 0.44 -12.26
N THR A 3 0.07 -0.82 -12.15
CA THR A 3 -0.66 -1.81 -11.37
C THR A 3 -0.28 -1.72 -9.89
N ALA A 4 -1.18 -2.13 -8.99
CA ALA A 4 -0.91 -2.21 -7.56
C ALA A 4 0.45 -2.85 -7.19
N PRO A 5 0.84 -4.02 -7.73
CA PRO A 5 2.14 -4.62 -7.43
C PRO A 5 3.35 -3.78 -7.89
N GLU A 6 3.25 -3.05 -9.00
CA GLU A 6 4.34 -2.16 -9.45
C GLU A 6 4.51 -0.94 -8.55
N LEU A 7 3.40 -0.45 -7.99
CA LEU A 7 3.43 0.61 -6.98
C LEU A 7 4.10 0.12 -5.69
N ILE A 8 3.70 -1.04 -5.18
CA ILE A 8 4.33 -1.58 -3.97
C ILE A 8 5.81 -1.85 -4.18
N LYS A 9 6.18 -2.38 -5.35
CA LYS A 9 7.58 -2.58 -5.70
C LYS A 9 8.38 -1.28 -5.75
N SER A 10 7.74 -0.16 -6.12
CA SER A 10 8.37 1.17 -6.11
C SER A 10 8.45 1.78 -4.71
N LEU A 11 7.54 1.38 -3.81
CA LEU A 11 7.49 1.82 -2.42
C LEU A 11 8.33 0.96 -1.48
N ASP A 12 8.58 -0.29 -1.85
CA ASP A 12 9.40 -1.22 -1.09
C ASP A 12 10.88 -0.83 -1.22
N ASN A 13 11.47 -0.41 -0.11
CA ASN A 13 12.89 -0.06 -0.04
C ASN A 13 13.81 -1.30 0.05
N GLY A 14 13.36 -2.44 -0.47
CA GLY A 14 14.08 -3.73 -0.43
C GLY A 14 14.02 -4.45 0.91
N HIS A 15 13.14 -4.03 1.82
CA HIS A 15 13.01 -4.59 3.17
C HIS A 15 11.71 -5.39 3.40
N GLY A 16 10.89 -5.54 2.36
CA GLY A 16 9.58 -6.19 2.44
C GLY A 16 8.52 -5.34 3.14
N LYS A 17 8.75 -4.03 3.28
CA LYS A 17 7.83 -3.11 3.95
C LYS A 17 7.67 -1.82 3.16
N VAL A 18 6.46 -1.26 3.21
CA VAL A 18 6.11 0.02 2.57
C VAL A 18 5.56 1.00 3.60
N SER A 19 5.85 2.28 3.42
CA SER A 19 5.28 3.33 4.28
C SER A 19 3.78 3.49 3.98
N GLY A 20 2.94 3.47 5.02
CA GLY A 20 1.50 3.66 4.86
C GLY A 20 1.11 4.99 4.23
N GLU A 21 1.84 6.07 4.55
CA GLU A 21 1.62 7.38 3.91
C GLU A 21 1.97 7.38 2.42
N ALA A 22 3.08 6.74 2.04
CA ALA A 22 3.51 6.65 0.65
C ALA A 22 2.58 5.74 -0.17
N LEU A 23 2.06 4.69 0.47
CA LEU A 23 1.00 3.84 -0.07
C LEU A 23 -0.26 4.66 -0.33
N LEU A 24 -0.73 5.43 0.65
CA LEU A 24 -1.93 6.27 0.51
C LEU A 24 -1.81 7.29 -0.62
N SER A 25 -0.66 7.97 -0.71
CA SER A 25 -0.38 8.89 -1.80
C SER A 25 -0.34 8.21 -3.18
N SER A 26 0.08 6.94 -3.22
CA SER A 26 0.14 6.15 -4.44
C SER A 26 -1.22 5.63 -4.89
N VAL A 27 -2.07 5.19 -3.97
CA VAL A 27 -3.42 4.71 -4.28
C VAL A 27 -4.36 5.84 -4.68
N ASP A 28 -4.13 7.04 -4.15
CA ASP A 28 -4.81 8.26 -4.58
C ASP A 28 -4.53 8.58 -6.06
N LYS A 29 -3.26 8.46 -6.48
CA LYS A 29 -2.83 8.72 -7.87
C LYS A 29 -3.42 7.75 -8.90
N ILE A 30 -3.74 6.52 -8.50
CA ILE A 30 -4.33 5.50 -9.39
C ILE A 30 -5.86 5.46 -9.31
N GLY A 31 -6.48 6.31 -8.49
CA GLY A 31 -7.94 6.35 -8.32
C GLY A 31 -8.53 5.12 -7.61
N LEU A 32 -7.71 4.35 -6.89
CA LEU A 32 -8.18 3.25 -6.06
C LEU A 32 -8.88 3.80 -4.80
N THR A 33 -9.73 3.00 -4.17
CA THR A 33 -10.51 3.41 -3.00
C THR A 33 -9.60 3.71 -1.81
N ALA A 34 -9.12 4.96 -1.73
CA ALA A 34 -8.22 5.43 -0.69
C ALA A 34 -8.79 5.21 0.71
N ASP A 35 -10.12 5.23 0.87
CA ASP A 35 -10.81 4.94 2.13
C ASP A 35 -10.54 3.52 2.65
N LYS A 36 -10.69 2.51 1.78
CA LYS A 36 -10.42 1.10 2.12
C LYS A 36 -8.96 0.88 2.47
N VAL A 37 -8.08 1.45 1.66
CA VAL A 37 -6.63 1.39 1.89
C VAL A 37 -6.25 2.12 3.18
N ARG A 38 -6.92 3.24 3.51
CA ARG A 38 -6.68 3.99 4.75
C ARG A 38 -7.08 3.20 5.98
N SER A 39 -8.24 2.55 5.98
CA SER A 39 -8.60 1.62 7.06
C SER A 39 -7.56 0.51 7.20
N TYR A 40 -7.17 -0.13 6.08
CA TYR A 40 -6.15 -1.18 6.10
C TYR A 40 -4.81 -0.68 6.64
N VAL A 41 -4.36 0.50 6.23
CA VAL A 41 -3.14 1.14 6.72
C VAL A 41 -3.23 1.38 8.23
N ASP A 42 -4.37 1.88 8.71
CA ASP A 42 -4.54 2.20 10.13
C ASP A 42 -4.52 0.94 11.01
N GLU A 43 -5.14 -0.15 10.53
CA GLU A 43 -5.22 -1.44 11.24
C GLU A 43 -3.92 -2.25 11.19
N HIS A 44 -3.16 -2.18 10.09
CA HIS A 44 -2.00 -3.05 9.85
C HIS A 44 -0.64 -2.35 9.97
N LYS A 45 -0.60 -1.03 10.18
CA LYS A 45 0.68 -0.32 10.33
C LYS A 45 1.38 -0.73 11.64
N ASP A 46 2.68 -0.94 11.53
CA ASP A 46 3.57 -1.05 12.69
C ASP A 46 3.70 0.29 13.43
N ALA A 47 4.33 0.28 14.61
CA ALA A 47 4.66 1.48 15.39
C ALA A 47 5.46 2.55 14.62
N LYS A 48 6.07 2.18 13.49
CA LYS A 48 6.80 3.08 12.58
C LYS A 48 5.97 3.55 11.37
N GLY A 49 4.67 3.23 11.30
CA GLY A 49 3.82 3.57 10.15
C GLY A 49 4.12 2.74 8.89
N MET A 50 4.77 1.58 9.04
CA MET A 50 5.14 0.71 7.94
C MET A 50 4.21 -0.51 7.87
N LEU A 51 3.94 -0.97 6.66
CA LEU A 51 3.08 -2.12 6.34
C LEU A 51 3.89 -3.18 5.61
N ASP A 52 3.50 -4.44 5.75
CA ASP A 52 4.11 -5.53 4.99
C ASP A 52 3.79 -5.38 3.49
N ALA A 53 4.84 -5.30 2.67
CA ALA A 53 4.70 -5.09 1.23
C ALA A 53 3.90 -6.21 0.55
N ARG A 54 4.08 -7.47 0.99
CA ARG A 54 3.33 -8.59 0.41
C ARG A 54 1.86 -8.50 0.78
N ALA A 55 1.56 -8.26 2.05
CA ALA A 55 0.18 -8.15 2.53
C ALA A 55 -0.57 -7.01 1.82
N VAL A 56 0.08 -5.85 1.68
CA VAL A 56 -0.47 -4.71 0.93
C VAL A 56 -0.68 -5.07 -0.55
N THR A 57 0.27 -5.74 -1.20
CA THR A 57 0.14 -6.13 -2.61
C THR A 57 -1.06 -7.04 -2.81
N THR A 58 -1.23 -8.04 -1.94
CA THR A 58 -2.39 -8.94 -1.97
C THR A 58 -3.68 -8.16 -1.74
N TYR A 59 -3.73 -7.28 -0.76
CA TYR A 59 -4.90 -6.47 -0.45
C TYR A 59 -5.30 -5.55 -1.61
N LEU A 60 -4.36 -4.81 -2.20
CA LEU A 60 -4.65 -3.99 -3.36
C LEU A 60 -5.08 -4.83 -4.57
N GLY A 61 -4.55 -6.05 -4.71
CA GLY A 61 -4.97 -7.00 -5.73
C GLY A 61 -6.41 -7.48 -5.58
N THR A 62 -6.99 -7.48 -4.38
CA THR A 62 -8.41 -7.80 -4.16
C THR A 62 -9.36 -6.61 -4.35
N LEU A 63 -8.81 -5.39 -4.48
CA LEU A 63 -9.57 -4.17 -4.74
C LEU A 63 -9.72 -3.84 -6.23
N HIS A 64 -9.05 -4.58 -7.11
CA HIS A 64 -9.08 -4.40 -8.57
C HIS A 64 -10.32 -5.02 -9.21
#